data_AF-A0A7Y0R380-F1
#
_entry.id   AF-A0A7Y0R380-F1
#
_cell.length_a   1.000
_cell.length_b   1.000
_cell.length_c   1.000
_cell.angle_alpha   90.00
_cell.angle_beta   90.00
_cell.angle_gamma   90.00
#
_symmetry.space_group_name_H-M   'P 1'
#
loop_
_entity.id
_entity.type
_entity.pdbx_description
1 polymer ?
#
loop_
_entity_poly.entity_id
_entity_poly.type
_entity_poly.pdbx_seq_one_letter_code
_entity_poly.pdbx_strand_id
1 'polypeptide(L)'
;LIKNALPAGQELPYPLNMNECKTDGTGSYHWTPTITDHNDPVQEKTWQLSDLDDLNTSDPEVRAYLKESYRKWIREVGVDGFRIDTVKFVEHDFWNDFLHADDGVMTQAVDTGRNNFLTFGEVFETSTPYNTEGEKKMLTYIG
;
A
#
# COMPACT_ATOMS: atom_id res chain seq x y z
N LEU A 1 0.60 -21.48 -10.58
CA LEU A 1 1.87 -20.87 -11.05
C LEU A 1 1.55 -20.08 -12.32
N ILE A 2 1.60 -18.75 -12.26
CA ILE A 2 1.40 -17.88 -13.42
C ILE A 2 2.51 -18.26 -14.42
N LYS A 3 2.13 -18.86 -15.55
CA LYS A 3 3.08 -19.56 -16.44
C LYS A 3 4.09 -18.63 -17.12
N ASN A 4 3.89 -17.32 -17.10
CA ASN A 4 4.80 -16.35 -17.67
C ASN A 4 4.85 -15.13 -16.75
N ALA A 5 6.05 -14.71 -16.35
CA ALA A 5 6.27 -13.30 -16.03
C ALA A 5 5.84 -12.47 -17.25
N LEU A 6 5.39 -11.24 -17.04
CA LEU A 6 4.99 -10.35 -18.13
C LEU A 6 6.13 -10.31 -19.18
N PRO A 7 5.87 -10.54 -20.48
CA PRO A 7 6.89 -10.40 -21.51
C PRO A 7 7.56 -9.03 -21.42
N ALA A 8 8.87 -9.00 -21.68
CA ALA A 8 9.62 -7.75 -21.73
C ALA A 8 8.95 -6.76 -22.70
N GLY A 9 8.74 -5.52 -22.26
CA GLY A 9 8.07 -4.48 -23.04
C GLY A 9 6.54 -4.49 -22.93
N GLN A 10 5.94 -5.32 -22.08
CA GLN A 10 4.53 -5.18 -21.75
C GLN A 10 4.31 -3.87 -20.95
N GLU A 11 3.39 -3.04 -21.44
CA GLU A 11 2.92 -1.87 -20.69
C GLU A 11 2.25 -2.30 -19.38
N LEU A 12 2.47 -1.52 -18.32
CA LEU A 12 1.78 -1.72 -17.06
C LEU A 12 0.26 -1.57 -17.28
N PRO A 13 -0.58 -2.25 -16.50
CA PRO A 13 -2.02 -2.03 -16.57
C PRO A 13 -2.38 -0.63 -16.04
N TYR A 14 -3.50 -0.09 -16.49
CA TYR A 14 -4.09 1.09 -15.87
C TYR A 14 -4.46 0.81 -14.40
N PRO A 15 -4.24 1.75 -13.46
CA PRO A 15 -3.68 3.10 -13.64
C PRO A 15 -2.15 3.17 -13.49
N LEU A 16 -1.46 2.03 -13.33
CA LEU A 16 0.00 1.96 -13.14
C LEU A 16 0.82 2.37 -14.37
N ASN A 17 0.22 2.39 -15.57
CA ASN A 17 0.88 2.97 -16.75
C ASN A 17 0.87 4.51 -16.79
N MET A 18 0.15 5.17 -15.88
CA MET A 18 0.00 6.63 -15.87
C MET A 18 1.09 7.31 -15.03
N ASN A 19 2.35 7.00 -15.28
CA ASN A 19 3.49 7.62 -14.59
C ASN A 19 3.94 8.92 -15.29
N GLU A 20 3.05 9.92 -15.27
CA GLU A 20 3.28 11.23 -15.88
C GLU A 20 3.73 12.25 -14.82
N CYS A 21 4.74 13.05 -15.12
CA CYS A 21 5.21 14.10 -14.22
C CYS A 21 4.16 15.18 -14.00
N LYS A 22 3.45 15.08 -12.87
CA LYS A 22 2.42 16.01 -12.40
C LYS A 22 2.82 16.59 -11.05
N THR A 23 3.06 17.90 -11.01
CA THR A 23 3.53 18.60 -9.81
C THR A 23 2.41 19.24 -8.99
N ASP A 24 1.16 19.10 -9.43
CA ASP A 24 -0.04 19.61 -8.76
C ASP A 24 -0.62 18.63 -7.72
N GLY A 25 0.06 17.51 -7.48
CA GLY A 25 -0.37 16.44 -6.57
C GLY A 25 -1.44 15.52 -7.15
N THR A 26 -1.73 15.62 -8.46
CA THR A 26 -2.68 14.73 -9.15
C THR A 26 -1.98 13.60 -9.89
N GLY A 27 -2.73 12.55 -10.22
CA GLY A 27 -2.25 11.39 -10.98
C GLY A 27 -1.87 10.20 -10.11
N SER A 28 -1.52 9.08 -10.76
CA SER A 28 -1.31 7.78 -10.12
C SER A 28 -0.03 7.66 -9.28
N TYR A 29 0.89 8.61 -9.43
CA TYR A 29 2.20 8.61 -8.77
C TYR A 29 2.50 9.98 -8.18
N HIS A 30 3.13 10.01 -7.01
CA HIS A 30 3.71 11.24 -6.48
C HIS A 30 5.04 11.54 -7.21
N TRP A 31 5.06 12.66 -7.95
CA TRP A 31 6.27 13.16 -8.60
C TRP A 31 7.05 14.10 -7.67
N THR A 32 7.63 13.49 -6.64
CA THR A 32 8.34 14.14 -5.55
C THR A 32 9.77 13.57 -5.43
N PRO A 33 10.70 14.28 -4.76
CA PRO A 33 12.03 13.74 -4.50
C PRO A 33 12.03 12.53 -3.55
N THR A 34 13.18 11.87 -3.43
CA THR A 34 13.43 10.85 -2.41
C THR A 34 13.33 11.45 -1.00
N ILE A 35 12.74 10.70 -0.07
CA ILE A 35 12.65 11.08 1.35
C ILE A 35 14.04 11.44 1.87
N THR A 36 14.15 12.62 2.48
CA THR A 36 15.37 13.10 3.13
C THR A 36 15.23 13.20 4.65
N ASP A 37 13.99 13.37 5.13
CA ASP A 37 13.65 13.32 6.55
C ASP A 37 12.49 12.35 6.78
N HIS A 38 12.78 11.21 7.39
CA HIS A 38 11.79 10.19 7.73
C HIS A 38 10.86 10.58 8.90
N ASN A 39 11.09 11.73 9.53
CA ASN A 39 10.21 12.27 10.57
C ASN A 39 9.26 13.34 10.02
N ASP A 40 9.43 13.78 8.77
CA ASP A 40 8.51 14.68 8.10
C ASP A 40 7.28 13.88 7.64
N PRO A 41 6.08 14.14 8.19
CA PRO A 41 4.89 13.35 7.89
C PRO A 41 4.37 13.54 6.46
N VAL A 42 4.78 14.61 5.75
CA VAL A 42 4.46 14.81 4.34
C VAL A 42 5.42 13.98 3.49
N GLN A 43 6.73 14.05 3.76
CA GLN A 43 7.69 13.21 3.04
C GLN A 43 7.38 11.73 3.23
N GLU A 44 7.10 11.30 4.45
CA GLU A 44 6.79 9.90 4.75
C GLU A 44 5.64 9.34 3.90
N LYS A 45 4.65 10.15 3.50
CA LYS A 45 3.45 9.66 2.81
C LYS A 45 3.35 10.00 1.34
N THR A 46 4.23 10.87 0.85
CA THR A 46 4.10 11.43 -0.50
C THR A 46 5.43 11.55 -1.23
N TRP A 47 6.55 11.09 -0.63
CA TRP A 47 7.88 11.12 -1.24
C TRP A 47 8.43 9.72 -1.46
N GLN A 48 9.38 9.61 -2.37
CA GLN A 48 9.89 8.33 -2.83
C GLN A 48 10.74 7.64 -1.75
N LEU A 49 10.38 6.40 -1.42
CA LEU A 49 11.18 5.55 -0.56
C LEU A 49 12.25 4.83 -1.40
N SER A 50 13.52 5.17 -1.18
CA SER A 50 14.67 4.50 -1.82
C SER A 50 14.62 4.51 -3.36
N ASP A 51 14.29 5.68 -3.94
CA ASP A 51 14.19 5.91 -5.40
C ASP A 51 13.15 5.03 -6.11
N LEU A 52 12.17 4.49 -5.37
CA LEU A 52 11.01 3.79 -5.91
C LEU A 52 9.90 4.79 -6.23
N ASP A 53 9.28 4.63 -7.41
CA ASP A 53 8.13 5.41 -7.82
C ASP A 53 6.97 5.23 -6.82
N ASP A 54 6.62 6.31 -6.12
CA ASP A 54 5.62 6.29 -5.05
C ASP A 54 4.21 6.39 -5.61
N LEU A 55 3.38 5.37 -5.38
CA LEU A 55 2.00 5.35 -5.85
C LEU A 55 1.16 6.33 -5.04
N ASN A 56 0.39 7.16 -5.73
CA ASN A 56 -0.56 8.06 -5.10
C ASN A 56 -1.77 7.28 -4.62
N THR A 57 -1.70 6.76 -3.40
CA THR A 57 -2.79 6.02 -2.78
C THR A 57 -4.00 6.89 -2.49
N SER A 58 -3.95 8.22 -2.57
CA SER A 58 -5.15 9.07 -2.48
C SER A 58 -5.96 9.13 -3.78
N ASP A 59 -5.40 8.69 -4.91
CA ASP A 59 -6.13 8.57 -6.18
C ASP A 59 -7.12 7.38 -6.11
N PRO A 60 -8.44 7.59 -6.28
CA PRO A 60 -9.44 6.53 -6.25
C PRO A 60 -9.17 5.39 -7.24
N GLU A 61 -8.59 5.67 -8.40
CA GLU A 61 -8.28 4.65 -9.40
C GLU A 61 -7.13 3.75 -8.93
N VAL A 62 -6.11 4.33 -8.28
CA VAL A 62 -5.01 3.57 -7.66
C VAL A 62 -5.53 2.71 -6.52
N ARG A 63 -6.39 3.25 -5.64
CA ARG A 63 -7.02 2.47 -4.55
C ARG A 63 -7.80 1.29 -5.09
N ALA A 64 -8.68 1.53 -6.07
CA ALA A 64 -9.50 0.49 -6.68
C ALA A 64 -8.64 -0.61 -7.30
N TYR A 65 -7.57 -0.24 -8.01
CA TYR A 65 -6.64 -1.19 -8.60
C TYR A 65 -5.92 -2.04 -7.54
N LEU A 66 -5.41 -1.41 -6.47
CA LEU A 66 -4.73 -2.13 -5.39
C LEU A 66 -5.68 -3.10 -4.69
N LYS A 67 -6.91 -2.66 -4.34
CA LYS A 67 -7.94 -3.55 -3.79
C LYS A 67 -8.17 -4.76 -4.69
N GLU A 68 -8.44 -4.55 -5.98
CA GLU A 68 -8.71 -5.65 -6.91
C GLU A 68 -7.51 -6.58 -7.08
N SER A 69 -6.29 -6.05 -7.13
CA SER A 69 -5.06 -6.86 -7.20
C SER A 69 -4.95 -7.83 -6.02
N TYR A 70 -5.15 -7.35 -4.80
CA TYR A 70 -5.09 -8.19 -3.60
C TYR A 70 -6.29 -9.16 -3.52
N ARG A 71 -7.47 -8.70 -3.90
CA ARG A 71 -8.67 -9.56 -3.99
C ARG A 71 -8.49 -10.70 -4.98
N LYS A 72 -7.82 -10.44 -6.10
CA LYS A 72 -7.48 -11.46 -7.09
C LYS A 72 -6.57 -12.55 -6.52
N TRP A 73 -5.56 -12.20 -5.72
CA TRP A 73 -4.73 -13.18 -5.01
C TRP A 73 -5.57 -14.09 -4.10
N ILE A 74 -6.57 -13.53 -3.41
CA ILE A 74 -7.49 -14.32 -2.58
C ILE A 74 -8.34 -15.24 -3.46
N ARG A 75 -9.01 -14.71 -4.50
CA ARG A 75 -9.97 -15.47 -5.31
C ARG A 75 -9.30 -16.55 -6.17
N GLU A 76 -8.21 -16.21 -6.84
CA GLU A 76 -7.64 -17.05 -7.90
C GLU A 76 -6.52 -17.95 -7.40
N VAL A 77 -5.69 -17.45 -6.47
CA VAL A 77 -4.56 -18.19 -5.93
C VAL A 77 -4.92 -18.86 -4.61
N GLY A 78 -5.81 -18.23 -3.83
CA GLY A 78 -6.30 -18.80 -2.59
C GLY A 78 -5.38 -18.58 -1.39
N VAL A 79 -4.66 -17.46 -1.35
CA VAL A 79 -3.84 -17.09 -0.17
C VAL A 79 -4.73 -16.91 1.07
N ASP A 80 -4.17 -17.15 2.26
CA ASP A 80 -4.91 -17.13 3.54
C ASP A 80 -4.54 -15.94 4.45
N GLY A 81 -3.64 -15.09 3.98
CA GLY A 81 -3.22 -13.89 4.70
C GLY A 81 -2.28 -13.00 3.89
N PHE A 82 -2.09 -11.77 4.38
CA PHE A 82 -1.15 -10.81 3.82
C PHE A 82 -0.22 -10.26 4.91
N ARG A 83 1.09 -10.32 4.63
CA ARG A 83 2.06 -9.39 5.22
C ARG A 83 2.06 -8.14 4.34
N ILE A 84 1.72 -7.00 4.91
CA ILE A 84 1.62 -5.72 4.20
C ILE A 84 2.93 -4.98 4.40
N ASP A 85 3.58 -4.61 3.30
CA ASP A 85 4.84 -3.86 3.28
C ASP A 85 4.59 -2.37 3.58
N THR A 86 5.58 -1.70 4.17
CA THR A 86 5.70 -0.23 4.19
C THR A 86 4.46 0.53 4.70
N VAL A 87 3.75 -0.03 5.69
CA VAL A 87 2.45 0.49 6.16
C VAL A 87 2.50 1.96 6.59
N LYS A 88 3.63 2.39 7.16
CA LYS A 88 3.76 3.77 7.63
C LYS A 88 3.83 4.82 6.52
N PHE A 89 4.21 4.41 5.31
CA PHE A 89 4.36 5.29 4.15
C PHE A 89 3.06 5.54 3.39
N VAL A 90 1.94 4.99 3.87
CA VAL A 90 0.61 5.15 3.28
C VAL A 90 -0.35 5.73 4.32
N GLU A 91 -1.26 6.59 3.89
CA GLU A 91 -2.26 7.23 4.75
C GLU A 91 -3.17 6.23 5.49
N HIS A 92 -3.55 6.54 6.73
CA HIS A 92 -4.32 5.59 7.56
C HIS A 92 -5.72 5.31 7.01
N ASP A 93 -6.35 6.29 6.36
CA ASP A 93 -7.68 6.11 5.77
C ASP A 93 -7.65 5.13 4.59
N PHE A 94 -6.53 5.05 3.85
CA PHE A 94 -6.32 4.00 2.86
C PHE A 94 -6.42 2.63 3.49
N TRP A 95 -5.75 2.38 4.61
CA TRP A 95 -5.76 1.05 5.24
C TRP A 95 -7.16 0.63 5.70
N ASN A 96 -7.93 1.57 6.26
CA ASN A 96 -9.31 1.29 6.66
C ASN A 96 -10.19 0.95 5.45
N ASP A 97 -10.11 1.74 4.38
CA ASP A 97 -10.85 1.49 3.14
C ASP A 97 -10.40 0.19 2.44
N PHE A 98 -9.10 -0.01 2.28
CA PHE A 98 -8.48 -1.16 1.64
C PHE A 98 -8.83 -2.49 2.33
N LEU A 99 -8.81 -2.51 3.66
CA LEU A 99 -9.10 -3.72 4.43
C LEU A 99 -10.60 -3.94 4.63
N HIS A 100 -11.35 -2.91 4.99
CA HIS A 100 -12.69 -3.05 5.61
C HIS A 100 -13.86 -2.53 4.77
N ALA A 101 -13.64 -1.87 3.64
CA ALA A 101 -14.75 -1.50 2.76
C ALA A 101 -15.49 -2.74 2.22
N ASP A 102 -16.72 -2.55 1.72
CA ASP A 102 -17.51 -3.63 1.10
C ASP A 102 -16.77 -4.29 -0.08
N ASP A 103 -15.91 -3.53 -0.76
CA ASP A 103 -15.05 -3.99 -1.84
C ASP A 103 -13.59 -4.24 -1.41
N GLY A 104 -13.34 -4.31 -0.10
CA GLY A 104 -12.03 -4.47 0.52
C GLY A 104 -11.55 -5.93 0.65
N VAL A 105 -10.34 -6.08 1.19
CA VAL A 105 -9.64 -7.36 1.35
C VAL A 105 -10.41 -8.33 2.25
N MET A 106 -10.92 -7.86 3.39
CA MET A 106 -11.58 -8.74 4.37
C MET A 106 -12.90 -9.28 3.85
N THR A 107 -13.67 -8.47 3.12
CA THR A 107 -14.91 -8.91 2.47
C THR A 107 -14.64 -10.01 1.45
N GLN A 108 -13.62 -9.83 0.60
CA GLN A 108 -13.23 -10.86 -0.37
C GLN A 108 -12.78 -12.17 0.27
N ALA A 109 -12.08 -12.08 1.40
CA ALA A 109 -11.67 -13.26 2.16
C ALA A 109 -12.88 -14.05 2.66
N VAL A 110 -13.86 -13.36 3.27
CA VAL A 110 -15.11 -13.98 3.73
C VAL A 110 -15.90 -14.61 2.57
N ASP A 111 -16.02 -13.91 1.44
CA ASP A 111 -16.71 -14.41 0.24
C ASP A 111 -16.11 -15.72 -0.31
N THR A 112 -14.83 -15.96 -0.03
CA THR A 112 -14.13 -17.19 -0.45
C THR A 112 -13.99 -18.21 0.67
N GLY A 113 -14.72 -18.03 1.79
CA GLY A 113 -14.76 -18.95 2.92
C GLY A 113 -13.65 -18.76 3.96
N ARG A 114 -12.84 -17.70 3.87
CA ARG A 114 -11.71 -17.41 4.77
C ARG A 114 -12.15 -16.48 5.90
N ASN A 115 -12.81 -17.06 6.90
CA ASN A 115 -13.33 -16.31 8.05
C ASN A 115 -12.24 -15.83 9.04
N ASN A 116 -11.00 -16.31 8.90
CA ASN A 116 -9.86 -15.97 9.77
C ASN A 116 -8.67 -15.48 8.95
N PHE A 117 -8.91 -14.60 7.98
CA PHE A 117 -7.86 -14.08 7.12
C PHE A 117 -6.90 -13.19 7.90
N LEU A 118 -5.62 -13.55 7.94
CA LEU A 118 -4.62 -12.82 8.73
C LEU A 118 -4.02 -11.67 7.93
N THR A 119 -4.09 -10.45 8.46
CA THR A 119 -3.32 -9.32 7.95
C THR A 119 -2.38 -8.79 9.03
N PHE A 120 -1.16 -8.45 8.66
CA PHE A 120 -0.24 -7.74 9.54
C PHE A 120 0.66 -6.82 8.74
N GLY A 121 0.84 -5.60 9.27
CA GLY A 121 1.62 -4.55 8.64
C GLY A 121 3.05 -4.49 9.12
N GLU A 122 3.97 -4.18 8.22
CA GLU A 122 5.33 -3.80 8.56
C GLU A 122 5.44 -2.28 8.80
N VAL A 123 5.88 -1.93 10.00
CA VAL A 123 6.23 -0.55 10.38
C VAL A 123 7.69 -0.58 10.83
N PHE A 124 8.60 -0.23 9.92
CA PHE A 124 10.01 -0.16 10.24
C PHE A 124 10.32 1.15 10.97
N GLU A 125 10.43 1.10 12.30
CA GLU A 125 10.65 2.29 13.13
C GLU A 125 11.62 1.99 14.27
N THR A 126 12.34 3.01 14.71
CA THR A 126 13.26 2.90 15.84
C THR A 126 13.08 4.07 16.79
N SER A 127 13.11 3.79 18.10
CA SER A 127 13.13 4.83 19.11
C SER A 127 14.55 5.28 19.41
N THR A 128 14.73 6.58 19.64
CA THR A 128 15.96 7.12 20.18
C THR A 128 16.24 6.54 21.57
N PRO A 129 17.51 6.46 22.01
CA PRO A 129 17.84 5.89 23.30
C PRO A 129 17.04 6.50 24.45
N TYR A 130 16.45 5.65 25.28
CA TYR A 130 15.61 6.00 26.43
C TYR A 130 14.25 6.66 26.12
N ASN A 131 13.81 6.68 24.86
CA ASN A 131 12.50 7.16 24.46
C ASN A 131 11.64 6.04 23.82
N THR A 132 10.40 6.37 23.43
CA THR A 132 9.38 5.39 22.97
C THR A 132 8.54 5.88 21.79
N GLU A 133 9.06 6.82 21.01
CA GLU A 133 8.37 7.42 19.86
C GLU A 133 8.02 6.39 18.77
N GLY A 134 8.91 5.42 18.53
CA GLY A 134 8.67 4.36 17.55
C GLY A 134 7.53 3.46 17.98
N GLU A 135 7.49 3.05 19.25
CA GLU A 135 6.38 2.28 19.81
C GLU A 135 5.08 3.08 19.79
N LYS A 136 5.11 4.36 20.18
CA LYS A 136 3.92 5.22 20.13
C LYS A 136 3.38 5.35 18.70
N LYS A 137 4.26 5.44 17.71
CA LYS A 137 3.87 5.45 16.29
C LYS A 137 3.29 4.11 15.87
N MET A 138 3.92 2.98 16.21
CA MET A 138 3.36 1.65 15.93
C MET A 138 1.95 1.46 16.51
N LEU A 139 1.69 2.01 17.71
CA LEU A 139 0.37 1.95 18.34
C LEU A 139 -0.73 2.68 17.55
N THR A 140 -0.40 3.65 16.68
CA THR A 140 -1.42 4.35 15.87
C THR A 140 -1.96 3.50 14.73
N TYR A 141 -1.24 2.46 14.34
CA TYR A 141 -1.64 1.51 13.27
C TYR A 141 -2.38 0.29 13.83
N ILE A 142 -2.67 0.27 15.13
CA ILE A 142 -3.56 -0.71 15.73
C ILE A 142 -5.00 -0.26 15.45
N GLY A 143 -5.67 -0.99 14.56
CA GLY A 143 -7.10 -0.86 14.25
C GLY A 143 -7.87 -2.08 14.70
#